data_AF-A0A1B9YYH7-F1
#
_entry.id   AF-A0A1B9YYH7-F1
#
_cell.length_a   1.000
_cell.length_b   1.000
_cell.length_c   1.000
_cell.angle_alpha   90.00
_cell.angle_beta   90.00
_cell.angle_gamma   90.00
#
_symmetry.space_group_name_H-M   'P 1'
#
loop_
_entity.id
_entity.type
_entity.pdbx_description
1 polymer ?
#
loop_
_entity_poly.entity_id
_entity_poly.type
_entity_poly.pdbx_seq_one_letter_code
_entity_poly.pdbx_strand_id
1 'polypeptide(L)'
;MKHGTNTVEAFLELTGEEFGATGPSSYRAGYRCLETGEIICVIEIPASIAEPAIFAQSDLATMTTPDGRIVTTITSVEDRDLNERQRIIAEPIDAFIARSLSSENLRMEEATVADLEILLKRLNHSADLVSKTIGEMANNFKGSS
;
A
#
# COMPACT_ATOMS: atom_id res chain seq x y z
N MET A 1 38.07 17.28 -31.56
CA MET A 1 37.66 16.68 -30.27
C MET A 1 36.18 16.39 -30.37
N LYS A 2 35.77 15.11 -30.34
CA LYS A 2 34.35 14.75 -30.33
C LYS A 2 33.82 15.06 -28.93
N HIS A 3 32.91 16.01 -28.80
CA HIS A 3 32.08 16.12 -27.59
C HIS A 3 31.15 14.90 -27.62
N GLY A 4 31.56 13.83 -26.92
CA GLY A 4 30.62 12.79 -26.54
C GLY A 4 29.58 13.46 -25.65
N THR A 5 28.33 13.49 -26.09
CA THR A 5 27.20 13.82 -25.23
C THR A 5 27.11 12.72 -24.20
N ASN A 6 27.77 12.90 -23.05
CA ASN A 6 27.60 12.01 -21.91
C ASN A 6 26.10 11.99 -21.60
N THR A 7 25.46 10.86 -21.86
CA THR A 7 24.02 10.73 -21.65
C THR A 7 23.79 10.63 -20.14
N VAL A 8 22.94 11.52 -19.61
CA VAL A 8 22.65 11.60 -18.18
C VAL A 8 21.24 11.05 -17.95
N GLU A 9 21.07 10.21 -16.93
CA GLU A 9 19.76 9.72 -16.49
C GLU A 9 19.46 10.13 -15.05
N ALA A 10 18.18 10.34 -14.75
CA ALA A 10 17.70 10.51 -13.40
C ALA A 10 17.56 9.14 -12.70
N PHE A 11 17.86 9.08 -11.41
CA PHE A 11 17.68 7.87 -10.61
C PHE A 11 17.02 8.18 -9.26
N LEU A 12 16.34 7.17 -8.72
CA LEU A 12 15.83 7.14 -7.35
C LEU A 12 16.20 5.78 -6.74
N GLU A 13 16.92 5.81 -5.63
CA GLU A 13 17.40 4.64 -4.90
C GLU A 13 16.93 4.70 -3.45
N LEU A 14 16.62 3.54 -2.88
CA LEU A 14 16.24 3.37 -1.47
C LEU A 14 17.50 3.02 -0.69
N THR A 15 17.74 3.69 0.44
CA THR A 15 18.89 3.43 1.31
C THR A 15 18.48 3.12 2.74
N GLY A 16 19.00 2.01 3.26
CA GLY A 16 18.76 1.50 4.61
C GLY A 16 19.35 0.10 4.75
N GLU A 17 19.68 -0.30 5.99
CA GLU A 17 20.09 -1.68 6.27
C GLU A 17 18.94 -2.63 5.91
N GLU A 18 19.26 -3.63 5.09
CA GLU A 18 18.41 -4.74 4.60
C GLU A 18 16.93 -4.65 4.93
N PHE A 19 16.08 -4.41 3.92
CA PHE A 19 14.59 -4.41 3.96
C PHE A 19 13.97 -5.23 5.11
N GLY A 20 13.99 -4.68 6.31
CA GLY A 20 13.38 -5.19 7.52
C GLY A 20 12.04 -4.51 7.76
N ALA A 21 11.40 -4.83 8.88
CA ALA A 21 10.05 -4.39 9.24
C ALA A 21 9.84 -2.85 9.26
N THR A 22 10.90 -2.04 9.22
CA THR A 22 10.86 -0.58 9.37
C THR A 22 11.04 0.23 8.07
N GLY A 23 11.19 -0.41 6.91
CA GLY A 23 11.33 0.31 5.62
C GLY A 23 12.67 1.05 5.45
N PRO A 24 12.83 1.84 4.37
CA PRO A 24 14.06 2.59 4.09
C PRO A 24 14.30 3.72 5.10
N SER A 25 15.56 3.97 5.46
CA SER A 25 15.91 5.11 6.33
C SER A 25 16.03 6.44 5.56
N SER A 26 16.33 6.36 4.26
CA SER A 26 16.48 7.52 3.38
C SER A 26 16.28 7.14 1.91
N TYR A 27 16.08 8.17 1.08
CA TYR A 27 15.96 8.09 -0.36
C TYR A 27 17.10 8.88 -0.99
N ARG A 28 17.72 8.33 -2.04
CA ARG A 28 18.73 9.01 -2.85
C ARG A 28 18.16 9.31 -4.21
N ALA A 29 18.08 10.58 -4.57
CA ALA A 29 17.61 11.02 -5.88
C ALA A 29 18.69 11.85 -6.56
N GLY A 30 18.88 11.69 -7.86
CA GLY A 30 19.96 12.39 -8.53
C GLY A 30 20.08 12.08 -10.00
N TYR A 31 21.24 12.48 -10.54
CA TYR A 31 21.61 12.26 -11.92
C TYR A 31 22.93 11.48 -11.99
N ARG A 32 22.99 10.49 -12.88
CA ARG A 32 24.20 9.72 -13.14
C ARG A 32 24.49 9.61 -14.62
N CYS A 33 25.75 9.47 -14.97
CA CYS A 33 26.18 9.17 -16.33
C CYS A 33 25.75 7.75 -16.68
N LEU A 34 24.99 7.59 -17.76
CA LEU A 34 24.44 6.31 -18.19
C LEU A 34 25.54 5.34 -18.64
N GLU A 35 26.64 5.87 -19.19
CA GLU A 35 27.74 5.07 -19.74
C GLU A 35 28.70 4.56 -18.65
N THR A 36 28.97 5.37 -17.63
CA THR A 36 29.95 5.03 -16.57
C THR A 36 29.29 4.62 -15.25
N GLY A 37 27.99 4.88 -15.09
CA GLY A 37 27.29 4.77 -13.80
C GLY A 37 27.71 5.81 -12.77
N GLU A 38 28.59 6.76 -13.14
CA GLU A 38 29.13 7.76 -12.22
C GLU A 38 28.03 8.74 -11.81
N ILE A 39 27.85 8.91 -10.50
CA ILE A 39 26.90 9.87 -9.93
C ILE A 39 27.46 11.28 -10.15
N ILE A 40 26.71 12.08 -10.90
CA ILE A 40 27.05 13.49 -11.20
C ILE A 40 26.57 14.40 -10.06
N CYS A 41 25.36 14.13 -9.57
CA CYS A 41 24.75 14.84 -8.46
C CYS A 41 23.77 13.91 -7.75
N VAL A 42 23.73 13.97 -6.43
CA VAL A 42 22.78 13.24 -5.61
C VAL A 42 22.36 14.09 -4.43
N ILE A 43 21.07 14.03 -4.10
CA ILE A 43 20.53 14.49 -2.84
C ILE A 43 20.10 13.27 -2.02
N GLU A 44 20.33 13.34 -0.72
CA GLU A 44 19.84 12.34 0.22
C GLU A 44 18.70 12.97 1.02
N ILE A 45 17.53 12.32 0.98
CA ILE A 45 16.32 12.79 1.63
C ILE A 45 15.98 11.77 2.72
N PRO A 46 16.00 12.17 4.00
CA PRO A 46 15.55 11.30 5.09
C PRO A 46 14.12 10.81 4.86
N ALA A 47 13.86 9.53 5.14
CA ALA A 47 12.52 8.95 4.97
C ALA A 47 11.48 9.66 5.84
N SER A 48 11.88 10.08 7.05
CA SER A 48 11.07 10.90 7.96
C SER A 48 10.62 12.25 7.40
N ILE A 49 11.23 12.72 6.30
CA ILE A 49 10.84 13.94 5.58
C ILE A 49 10.09 13.59 4.30
N ALA A 50 10.62 12.64 3.52
CA ALA A 50 10.04 12.25 2.24
C ALA A 50 8.67 11.58 2.38
N GLU A 51 8.55 10.59 3.27
CA GLU A 51 7.33 9.78 3.40
C GLU A 51 6.12 10.62 3.83
N PRO A 52 6.18 11.49 4.86
CA PRO A 52 5.04 12.32 5.20
C PRO A 52 4.61 13.25 4.06
N ALA A 53 5.55 13.78 3.28
CA ALA A 53 5.24 14.62 2.13
C ALA A 53 4.56 13.83 1.00
N ILE A 54 5.05 12.62 0.71
CA ILE A 54 4.44 11.70 -0.26
C ILE A 54 3.03 11.33 0.17
N PHE A 55 2.84 10.94 1.44
CA PHE A 55 1.53 10.58 1.98
C PHE A 55 0.58 11.76 2.00
N ALA A 56 1.04 12.97 2.31
CA ALA A 56 0.20 14.18 2.28
C ALA A 56 -0.34 14.52 0.88
N GLN A 57 0.36 14.08 -0.17
CA GLN A 57 -0.04 14.26 -1.57
C GLN A 57 -0.64 13.01 -2.20
N SER A 58 -0.93 11.99 -1.39
CA SER A 58 -1.53 10.74 -1.83
C SER A 58 -2.92 10.57 -1.23
N ASP A 59 -3.83 9.99 -2.00
CA ASP A 59 -5.10 9.50 -1.52
C ASP A 59 -5.04 7.95 -1.46
N LEU A 60 -5.55 7.40 -0.36
CA LEU A 60 -5.52 5.97 -0.06
C LEU A 60 -6.95 5.45 0.03
N ALA A 61 -7.37 4.66 -0.95
CA ALA A 61 -8.66 4.00 -0.94
C ALA A 61 -8.50 2.51 -0.63
N THR A 62 -9.30 1.98 0.29
CA THR A 62 -9.37 0.54 0.57
C THR A 62 -10.80 0.04 0.37
N MET A 63 -10.96 -1.05 -0.37
CA MET A 63 -12.25 -1.65 -0.69
C MET A 63 -12.17 -3.17 -0.61
N THR A 64 -13.27 -3.81 -0.21
CA THR A 64 -13.43 -5.26 -0.29
C THR A 64 -14.08 -5.67 -1.60
N THR A 65 -13.49 -6.62 -2.32
CA THR A 65 -14.06 -7.20 -3.54
C THR A 65 -15.12 -8.26 -3.21
N PRO A 66 -16.04 -8.58 -4.14
CA PRO A 66 -17.05 -9.62 -3.91
C PRO A 66 -16.49 -11.02 -3.60
N ASP A 67 -15.27 -11.33 -4.05
CA ASP A 67 -14.56 -12.58 -3.75
C ASP A 67 -13.78 -12.55 -2.43
N GLY A 68 -13.95 -11.50 -1.61
CA GLY A 68 -13.40 -11.44 -0.26
C GLY A 68 -11.94 -11.00 -0.18
N ARG A 69 -11.45 -10.24 -1.17
CA ARG A 69 -10.11 -9.65 -1.14
C ARG A 69 -10.19 -8.19 -0.71
N ILE A 70 -9.21 -7.77 0.09
CA ILE A 70 -8.99 -6.36 0.39
C ILE A 70 -8.08 -5.81 -0.68
N VAL A 71 -8.57 -4.78 -1.37
CA VAL A 71 -7.84 -4.02 -2.38
C VAL A 71 -7.52 -2.64 -1.82
N THR A 72 -6.23 -2.34 -1.72
CA THR A 72 -5.74 -1.01 -1.35
C THR A 72 -5.11 -0.35 -2.57
N THR A 73 -5.52 0.90 -2.78
CA THR A 73 -5.19 1.73 -3.92
C THR A 73 -4.57 3.01 -3.42
N ILE A 74 -3.35 3.32 -3.89
CA ILE A 74 -2.68 4.61 -3.66
C ILE A 74 -2.73 5.41 -4.95
N THR A 75 -3.30 6.61 -4.89
CA THR A 75 -3.31 7.59 -5.98
C THR A 75 -2.56 8.84 -5.59
N SER A 76 -1.62 9.30 -6.41
CA SER A 76 -1.06 10.65 -6.24
C SER A 76 -2.08 11.69 -6.69
N VAL A 77 -2.17 12.80 -5.94
CA VAL A 77 -3.07 13.93 -6.23
C VAL A 77 -2.76 14.58 -7.59
N GLU A 78 -1.50 14.48 -8.05
CA GLU A 78 -1.05 15.02 -9.35
C GLU A 78 -1.38 14.10 -10.54
N ASP A 79 -1.71 12.83 -10.28
CA ASP A 79 -1.85 11.77 -11.29
C ASP A 79 -3.31 11.47 -11.66
N ARG A 80 -4.25 12.36 -11.28
CA ARG A 80 -5.69 12.16 -11.52
C ARG A 80 -6.07 12.05 -13.00
N ASP A 81 -5.18 12.44 -13.91
CA ASP A 81 -5.39 12.41 -15.37
C ASP A 81 -4.64 11.28 -16.08
N LEU A 82 -3.75 10.54 -15.41
CA LEU A 82 -3.00 9.44 -16.02
C LEU A 82 -3.56 8.10 -15.56
N ASN A 83 -3.98 7.28 -16.53
CA ASN A 83 -4.41 5.89 -16.36
C ASN A 83 -3.28 4.94 -15.87
N GLU A 84 -2.22 5.48 -15.27
CA GLU A 84 -1.01 4.77 -14.89
C GLU A 84 -1.16 4.19 -13.49
N ARG A 85 -1.82 3.03 -13.47
CA ARG A 85 -1.70 1.92 -12.51
C ARG A 85 -1.24 2.32 -11.10
N GLN A 86 -2.23 2.70 -10.32
CA GLN A 86 -2.27 2.55 -8.87
C GLN A 86 -1.63 1.22 -8.45
N ARG A 87 -0.76 1.26 -7.44
CA ARG A 87 -0.27 0.03 -6.81
C ARG A 87 -1.45 -0.61 -6.05
N ILE A 88 -2.08 -1.58 -6.69
CA ILE A 88 -3.16 -2.40 -6.12
C ILE A 88 -2.52 -3.51 -5.30
N ILE A 89 -2.57 -3.40 -3.98
CA ILE A 89 -2.28 -4.55 -3.12
C ILE A 89 -3.61 -5.27 -2.92
N ALA A 90 -3.70 -6.50 -3.41
CA ALA A 90 -4.91 -7.33 -3.30
C ALA A 90 -4.60 -8.61 -2.50
N GLU A 91 -5.04 -8.65 -1.23
CA GLU A 91 -4.86 -9.81 -0.36
C GLU A 91 -6.19 -10.38 0.15
N PRO A 92 -6.29 -11.69 0.42
CA PRO A 92 -7.46 -12.28 1.06
C PRO A 92 -7.75 -11.66 2.44
N ILE A 93 -9.02 -11.48 2.78
CA ILE A 93 -9.44 -10.87 4.06
C ILE A 93 -8.92 -11.66 5.28
N ASP A 94 -8.86 -12.97 5.20
CA ASP A 94 -8.34 -13.86 6.24
C ASP A 94 -6.82 -13.68 6.43
N ALA A 95 -6.07 -13.52 5.35
CA ALA A 95 -4.64 -13.21 5.42
C ALA A 95 -4.38 -11.82 6.04
N PHE A 96 -5.18 -10.81 5.66
CA PHE A 96 -5.11 -9.48 6.26
C PHE A 96 -5.37 -9.52 7.76
N ILE A 97 -6.46 -10.16 8.19
CA ILE A 97 -6.82 -10.30 9.61
C ILE A 97 -5.73 -11.06 10.37
N ALA A 98 -5.22 -12.18 9.83
CA ALA A 98 -4.17 -12.95 10.46
C ALA A 98 -2.89 -12.12 10.67
N ARG A 99 -2.51 -11.27 9.70
CA ARG A 99 -1.38 -10.35 9.84
C ARG A 99 -1.66 -9.30 10.93
N SER A 100 -2.83 -8.67 10.92
CA SER A 100 -3.21 -7.68 11.94
C SER A 100 -3.22 -8.24 13.36
N LEU A 101 -3.55 -9.52 13.51
CA LEU A 101 -3.57 -10.23 14.80
C LEU A 101 -2.24 -10.91 15.16
N SER A 102 -1.17 -10.69 14.39
CA SER A 102 0.15 -11.20 14.76
C SER A 102 0.60 -10.61 16.10
N SER A 103 1.33 -11.40 16.89
CA SER A 103 1.81 -10.99 18.21
C SER A 103 2.67 -9.72 18.18
N GLU A 104 3.40 -9.51 17.08
CA GLU A 104 4.19 -8.31 16.87
C GLU A 104 3.30 -7.07 16.71
N ASN A 105 2.30 -7.13 15.81
CA ASN A 105 1.38 -6.02 15.57
C ASN A 105 0.53 -5.71 16.79
N LEU A 106 -0.02 -6.73 17.47
CA LEU A 106 -0.80 -6.52 18.69
C LEU A 106 0.03 -5.84 19.79
N ARG A 107 1.33 -6.17 19.89
CA ARG A 107 2.24 -5.53 20.84
C ARG A 107 2.57 -4.10 20.44
N MET A 108 2.79 -3.82 19.15
CA MET A 108 3.07 -2.47 18.66
C MET A 108 1.90 -1.52 18.86
N GLU A 109 0.67 -2.00 18.68
CA GLU A 109 -0.57 -1.23 18.85
C GLU A 109 -1.07 -1.21 20.31
N GLU A 110 -0.34 -1.84 21.24
CA GLU A 110 -0.76 -2.01 22.65
C GLU A 110 -2.19 -2.56 22.80
N ALA A 111 -2.60 -3.44 21.89
CA ALA A 111 -3.98 -3.91 21.77
C ALA A 111 -4.40 -4.73 23.00
N THR A 112 -5.59 -4.44 23.54
CA THR A 112 -6.14 -5.16 24.69
C THR A 112 -7.09 -6.27 24.28
N VAL A 113 -7.40 -7.18 25.22
CA VAL A 113 -8.43 -8.22 25.00
C VAL A 113 -9.80 -7.59 24.68
N ALA A 114 -10.14 -6.47 25.32
CA ALA A 114 -11.40 -5.77 25.06
C ALA A 114 -11.47 -5.23 23.61
N ASP A 115 -10.35 -4.75 23.06
CA ASP A 115 -10.28 -4.32 21.65
C ASP A 115 -10.52 -5.49 20.69
N LEU A 116 -9.96 -6.67 21.01
CA LEU A 116 -10.17 -7.89 20.23
C LEU A 116 -11.61 -8.40 20.31
N GLU A 117 -12.28 -8.28 21.46
CA GLU A 117 -13.70 -8.60 21.59
C GLU A 117 -14.57 -7.67 20.75
N ILE A 118 -14.25 -6.37 20.71
CA ILE A 118 -14.92 -5.40 19.85
C ILE A 118 -14.70 -5.76 18.37
N LEU A 119 -13.47 -6.08 17.98
CA LEU A 119 -13.14 -6.51 16.62
C LEU A 119 -13.93 -7.76 16.22
N LEU A 120 -13.95 -8.79 17.09
CA LEU A 120 -14.71 -10.02 16.86
C LEU A 120 -16.20 -9.73 16.65
N LYS A 121 -16.79 -8.87 17.49
CA LYS A 121 -18.20 -8.47 17.36
C LYS A 121 -18.46 -7.80 16.01
N ARG A 122 -17.56 -6.93 15.54
CA ARG A 122 -17.68 -6.25 14.24
C ARG A 122 -17.57 -7.24 13.08
N LEU A 123 -16.60 -8.15 13.12
CA LEU A 123 -16.42 -9.18 12.08
C LEU A 123 -17.64 -10.09 11.96
N ASN A 124 -18.20 -10.54 13.08
CA ASN A 124 -19.43 -11.33 13.09
C ASN A 124 -20.60 -10.56 12.47
N HIS A 125 -20.77 -9.29 12.82
CA HIS A 125 -21.81 -8.45 12.23
C HIS A 125 -21.63 -8.30 10.71
N SER A 126 -20.40 -8.13 10.23
CA SER A 126 -20.11 -8.11 8.79
C SER A 126 -20.44 -9.43 8.10
N ALA A 127 -20.14 -10.58 8.72
CA ALA A 127 -20.52 -11.89 8.19
C ALA A 127 -22.04 -12.08 8.10
N ASP A 128 -22.79 -11.59 9.09
CA ASP A 128 -24.26 -11.58 9.08
C ASP A 128 -24.81 -10.76 7.91
N LEU A 129 -24.23 -9.58 7.63
CA LEU A 129 -24.61 -8.74 6.49
C LEU A 129 -24.41 -9.47 5.16
N VAL A 130 -23.24 -10.09 4.96
CA VAL A 130 -22.95 -10.88 3.75
C VAL A 130 -23.94 -12.04 3.62
N SER A 131 -24.19 -12.78 4.71
CA SER A 131 -25.14 -13.90 4.72
C SER A 131 -26.56 -13.47 4.37
N LYS A 132 -26.99 -12.31 4.89
CA LYS A 132 -28.28 -11.71 4.57
C LYS A 132 -28.37 -11.35 3.09
N THR A 133 -27.36 -10.69 2.53
CA THR A 133 -27.33 -10.32 1.11
C THR A 133 -27.34 -11.56 0.20
N ILE A 134 -26.61 -12.63 0.56
CA ILE A 134 -26.68 -13.92 -0.15
C ILE A 134 -28.12 -14.47 -0.13
N GLY A 135 -28.79 -14.43 1.03
CA GLY A 135 -30.17 -14.85 1.16
C GLY A 135 -31.14 -14.03 0.31
N GLU A 136 -30.98 -12.71 0.28
CA GLU A 136 -31.77 -11.80 -0.56
C GLU A 136 -31.57 -12.08 -2.05
N MET A 137 -30.31 -12.25 -2.49
CA MET A 137 -30.00 -12.60 -3.87
C MET A 137 -30.62 -13.95 -4.26
N ALA A 138 -30.47 -14.99 -3.43
CA ALA A 138 -31.02 -16.32 -3.70
C ALA A 138 -32.56 -16.32 -3.81
N ASN A 139 -33.25 -15.45 -3.08
CA ASN A 139 -34.71 -15.30 -3.14
C ASN A 139 -35.17 -14.51 -4.38
N ASN A 140 -34.44 -13.48 -4.77
CA ASN A 140 -34.73 -12.70 -5.99
C ASN A 140 -34.61 -13.54 -7.28
N PHE A 141 -33.70 -14.52 -7.29
CA PHE A 141 -33.57 -15.47 -8.40
C PHE A 141 -34.73 -16.48 -8.49
N LYS A 142 -35.46 -16.75 -7.41
CA LYS A 142 -36.61 -17.68 -7.40
C LYS A 142 -37.94 -17.02 -7.76
N GLY A 143 -38.04 -15.69 -7.67
CA GLY A 143 -39.27 -14.93 -7.98
C GLY A 143 -39.43 -14.49 -9.43
N SER A 144 -38.49 -14.84 -10.32
CA SER A 144 -38.46 -14.42 -11.73
C SER A 144 -38.66 -15.58 -12.73
N SER A 145 -39.19 -16.72 -12.27
CA SER A 145 -39.50 -17.90 -13.10
C SER A 145 -40.98 -18.28 -13.01
#